data_AF-A0A535J171-F1
#
_entry.id   AF-A0A535J171-F1
#
_cell.length_a   1.000
_cell.length_b   1.000
_cell.length_c   1.000
_cell.angle_alpha   90.00
_cell.angle_beta   90.00
_cell.angle_gamma   90.00
#
_symmetry.space_group_name_H-M   'P 1'
#
loop_
_entity.id
_entity.type
_entity.pdbx_description
1 polymer ?
#
loop_
_entity_poly.entity_id
_entity_poly.type
_entity_poly.pdbx_seq_one_letter_code
_entity_poly.pdbx_strand_id
1 'polypeptide(L)' 'AEVTAKAGSGSQLPNLSRWGDYSAMTIDPLDDCTFWFTSEYLAGNGTWNWNTWITSFKLNGCS' A
#
# COMPACT_ATOMS: atom_id res chain seq x y z
N ALA A 1 13.50 -10.12 2.28
CA ALA A 1 13.72 -9.33 1.06
C ALA A 1 12.73 -8.16 1.07
N GLU A 2 13.10 -7.01 0.51
CA GLU A 2 12.19 -5.88 0.35
C GLU A 2 11.25 -6.13 -0.84
N VAL A 3 9.99 -5.72 -0.73
CA VAL A 3 8.98 -5.85 -1.79
C VAL A 3 8.32 -4.49 -2.03
N THR A 4 8.38 -4.02 -3.27
CA THR A 4 7.65 -2.81 -3.69
C THR A 4 6.18 -3.16 -3.94
N ALA A 5 5.27 -2.63 -3.12
CA ALA A 5 3.83 -2.82 -3.29
C ALA A 5 3.31 -2.18 -4.59
N LYS A 6 3.55 -0.87 -4.73
CA LYS A 6 3.22 -0.08 -5.92
C LYS A 6 4.05 1.20 -5.91
N ALA A 7 4.90 1.39 -6.93
CA ALA A 7 5.56 2.68 -7.13
C ALA A 7 4.56 3.68 -7.74
N GLY A 8 4.37 4.81 -7.07
CA GLY A 8 3.74 5.99 -7.65
C GLY A 8 4.73 6.77 -8.52
N SER A 9 4.20 7.61 -9.41
CA SER A 9 4.95 8.54 -10.26
C SER A 9 4.71 10.01 -9.89
N GLY A 10 4.11 10.27 -8.72
CA GLY A 10 3.90 11.63 -8.22
C GLY A 10 3.75 11.70 -6.70
N SER A 11 3.57 12.92 -6.20
CA SER A 11 3.45 13.25 -4.77
C SER A 11 2.21 14.09 -4.45
N GLN A 12 1.74 13.98 -3.22
CA GLN A 12 0.64 14.77 -2.72
C GLN A 12 1.05 16.25 -2.68
N LEU A 13 0.20 17.13 -3.21
CA LEU A 13 0.40 18.58 -3.13
C LEU A 13 -0.12 19.16 -1.80
N PRO A 14 0.27 20.40 -1.42
CA PRO A 14 -0.14 21.01 -0.15
C PRO A 14 -1.67 21.08 0.06
N ASN A 15 -2.06 21.33 1.32
CA ASN A 15 -3.45 21.48 1.78
C ASN A 15 -4.28 20.18 1.88
N LEU A 16 -3.65 19.01 1.75
CA LEU A 16 -4.22 17.73 2.20
C LEU A 16 -3.24 17.01 3.12
N SER A 17 -3.73 16.57 4.28
CA SER A 17 -2.95 15.89 5.33
C SER A 17 -3.67 14.64 5.83
N ARG A 18 -4.05 13.77 4.89
CA ARG A 18 -4.87 12.56 5.13
C ARG A 18 -4.26 11.30 4.50
N TRP A 19 -2.98 11.36 4.13
CA TRP A 19 -2.29 10.22 3.55
C TRP A 19 -2.19 9.09 4.59
N GLY A 20 -2.60 7.89 4.21
CA GLY A 20 -2.69 6.73 5.07
C GLY A 20 -4.10 6.43 5.59
N ASP A 21 -5.09 7.31 5.39
CA ASP A 21 -6.48 7.07 5.81
C ASP A 21 -7.06 5.79 5.17
N TYR A 22 -6.57 5.43 3.98
CA TYR A 22 -6.95 4.23 3.24
C TYR A 22 -5.83 3.18 3.22
N SER A 23 -5.11 3.04 4.34
CA SER A 23 -4.08 2.02 4.53
C SER A 23 -4.51 0.96 5.55
N ALA A 24 -4.25 -0.31 5.23
CA ALA A 24 -4.51 -1.42 6.12
C ALA A 24 -3.59 -2.60 5.81
N MET A 25 -3.23 -3.36 6.84
CA MET A 25 -2.51 -4.62 6.70
C MET A 25 -3.23 -5.71 7.51
N THR A 26 -3.42 -6.87 6.89
CA THR A 26 -4.04 -8.03 7.53
C THR A 26 -3.29 -9.30 7.16
N ILE A 27 -3.24 -10.26 8.08
CA ILE A 27 -2.70 -11.60 7.82
C ILE A 27 -3.85 -12.52 7.41
N ASP A 28 -3.63 -13.36 6.41
CA ASP A 28 -4.56 -14.42 6.03
C ASP A 28 -4.57 -15.52 7.10
N PRO A 29 -5.71 -15.77 7.78
CA PRO A 29 -5.78 -16.75 8.86
C PRO A 29 -5.76 -18.21 8.38
N LEU A 30 -5.78 -18.47 7.07
CA LEU A 30 -5.68 -19.83 6.54
C LEU A 30 -4.24 -20.35 6.56
N ASP A 31 -3.26 -19.46 6.41
CA ASP A 31 -1.84 -19.82 6.38
C ASP A 31 -0.97 -19.07 7.38
N ASP A 32 -1.53 -18.09 8.10
CA ASP A 32 -0.82 -17.22 9.06
C ASP A 32 0.44 -16.54 8.48
N CYS A 33 0.53 -16.46 7.15
CA CYS A 33 1.78 -16.15 6.45
C CYS A 33 1.63 -15.21 5.26
N THR A 34 0.45 -15.13 4.65
CA THR A 34 0.14 -14.16 3.61
C THR A 34 -0.28 -12.84 4.23
N PHE A 35 0.50 -11.79 3.98
CA PHE A 35 0.14 -10.44 4.35
C PHE A 35 -0.58 -9.78 3.17
N TRP A 36 -1.77 -9.27 3.41
CA TRP A 36 -2.48 -8.38 2.49
C TRP A 36 -2.25 -6.95 2.93
N PHE A 37 -1.82 -6.10 2.00
CA PHE A 37 -1.58 -4.69 2.25
C PHE A 37 -2.35 -3.84 1.24
N THR A 38 -3.10 -2.88 1.76
CA THR A 38 -3.82 -1.85 1.00
C THR A 38 -3.20 -0.50 1.32
N SER A 39 -2.93 0.32 0.30
CA SER A 39 -2.44 1.69 0.49
C SER A 39 -2.75 2.58 -0.71
N GLU A 40 -2.66 3.88 -0.47
CA GLU A 40 -2.73 4.93 -1.47
C GLU A 40 -1.43 5.01 -2.29
N TYR A 41 -1.56 5.37 -3.58
CA TYR A 41 -0.47 5.79 -4.44
C TYR A 41 -0.92 6.89 -5.42
N LEU A 42 0.04 7.63 -5.98
CA LEU A 42 -0.20 8.69 -6.94
C LEU A 42 0.40 8.37 -8.30
N ALA A 43 -0.42 8.38 -9.35
CA ALA A 43 0.02 8.24 -10.74
C ALA A 43 0.59 9.54 -11.35
N GLY A 44 0.52 10.64 -10.59
CA GLY A 44 1.05 11.95 -10.92
C GLY A 44 0.80 12.92 -9.76
N ASN A 45 1.41 14.09 -9.78
CA ASN A 45 1.26 15.06 -8.69
C ASN A 45 -0.19 15.56 -8.60
N GLY A 46 -0.70 15.72 -7.37
CA GLY A 46 -2.01 16.34 -7.14
C GLY A 46 -2.46 16.31 -5.68
N THR A 47 -3.56 17.01 -5.38
CA THR A 47 -4.08 17.11 -4.01
C THR A 47 -5.05 15.97 -3.67
N TRP A 48 -5.98 15.63 -4.56
CA TRP A 48 -7.05 14.62 -4.34
C TRP A 48 -7.08 13.52 -5.41
N ASN A 49 -5.94 13.24 -6.04
CA ASN A 49 -5.82 12.32 -7.19
C ASN A 49 -5.15 10.99 -6.82
N TRP A 50 -5.19 10.60 -5.54
CA TRP A 50 -4.69 9.32 -5.09
C TRP A 50 -5.56 8.17 -5.62
N ASN A 51 -4.97 6.99 -5.71
CA ASN A 51 -5.63 5.75 -6.08
C ASN A 51 -5.29 4.69 -5.04
N THR A 52 -6.13 3.67 -4.90
CA THR A 52 -5.87 2.54 -4.00
C THR A 52 -5.21 1.40 -4.75
N TRP A 53 -4.22 0.77 -4.13
CA TRP A 53 -3.63 -0.49 -4.60
C TRP A 53 -3.66 -1.52 -3.49
N ILE A 54 -3.93 -2.78 -3.85
CA ILE A 54 -3.92 -3.93 -2.96
C ILE A 54 -2.84 -4.88 -3.46
N THR A 55 -1.98 -5.34 -2.55
CA THR A 55 -0.95 -6.33 -2.85
C THR A 55 -0.90 -7.37 -1.75
N SER A 56 -0.28 -8.51 -2.04
CA SER A 56 0.06 -9.51 -1.04
C SER A 56 1.52 -9.91 -1.13
N PHE A 57 2.09 -10.28 0.02
CA PHE A 57 3.46 -10.79 0.10
C PHE A 57 3.59 -11.78 1.26
N LYS A 58 4.62 -12.63 1.19
CA LYS A 58 5.03 -13.54 2.26
C LYS A 58 6.43 -13.17 2.73
N LEU A 59 6.66 -13.26 4.03
CA LEU A 59 8.00 -13.08 4.59
C LEU A 59 8.83 -14.35 4.45
N ASN A 60 10.16 -14.20 4.38
CA ASN A 60 11.06 -15.36 4.38
C ASN A 60 10.85 -16.17 5.67
N GLY A 61 10.66 -17.48 5.54
CA GLY A 61 10.35 -18.38 6.65
C GLY A 61 8.90 -18.86 6.69
N CYS A 62 8.03 -18.28 5.87
CA CYS A 62 6.71 -18.84 5.56
C CYS A 62 6.85 -19.91 4.46
N SER A 63 6.59 -21.16 4.83
CA SER A 63 6.64 -22.35 3.94
C SER A 63 5.26 -22.86 3.62
#